data_AF-A0A930AWC8-F1
#
_entry.id   AF-A0A930AWC8-F1
#
_cell.length_a   1.000
_cell.length_b   1.000
_cell.length_c   1.000
_cell.angle_alpha   90.00
_cell.angle_beta   90.00
_cell.angle_gamma   90.00
#
_symmetry.space_group_name_H-M   'P 1'
#
loop_
_entity.id
_entity.type
_entity.pdbx_description
1 polymer ?
#
loop_
_entity_poly.entity_id
_entity_poly.type
_entity_poly.pdbx_seq_one_letter_code
_entity_poly.pdbx_strand_id
1 'polypeptide(L)' 'MENSLEIILQRTEWFRQARFGMFIHFGLYAIPGRGEWIRSNEKMTIEDYQPYFDAFNPSEF' A
#
# COMPACT_ATOMS: atom_id res chain seq x y z
N MET A 1 36.78 -2.32 4.27
CA MET A 1 35.32 -2.18 4.43
C MET A 1 34.86 -1.29 3.29
N GLU A 2 33.99 -1.79 2.42
CA GLU A 2 33.36 -0.92 1.41
C GLU A 2 32.64 0.22 2.12
N ASN A 3 32.72 1.41 1.53
CA ASN A 3 32.09 2.61 2.06
C ASN A 3 30.57 2.48 1.94
N SER A 4 29.88 2.23 3.04
CA SER A 4 28.43 1.99 3.08
C SER A 4 27.60 3.12 2.48
N LEU A 5 28.10 4.36 2.57
CA LEU A 5 27.43 5.52 1.97
C LEU A 5 27.47 5.48 0.45
N GLU A 6 28.59 5.07 -0.13
CA GLU A 6 28.78 4.97 -1.57
C GLU A 6 27.80 3.95 -2.18
N ILE A 7 27.65 2.80 -1.54
CA ILE A 7 26.68 1.75 -1.94
C ILE A 7 25.23 2.28 -1.90
N ILE A 8 24.87 3.01 -0.83
CA ILE A 8 23.52 3.58 -0.70
C ILE A 8 23.26 4.63 -1.79
N LEU A 9 24.22 5.50 -2.07
CA LEU A 9 24.10 6.52 -3.10
C LEU A 9 23.97 5.89 -4.49
N GLN A 10 24.81 4.90 -4.81
CA GLN A 10 24.77 4.23 -6.09
C GLN A 10 23.44 3.52 -6.35
N ARG A 11 22.89 2.78 -5.37
CA ARG A 11 21.61 2.06 -5.54
C ARG A 11 20.39 2.98 -5.60
N THR A 12 20.48 4.19 -5.03
CA THR A 12 19.37 5.16 -4.97
C THR A 12 19.43 6.24 -6.04
N GLU A 13 20.46 6.23 -6.89
CA GLU A 13 20.68 7.32 -7.86
C GLU A 13 19.51 7.46 -8.84
N TRP A 14 19.00 6.36 -9.39
CA TRP A 14 17.84 6.40 -10.29
C TRP A 14 16.60 7.01 -9.62
N PHE A 15 16.34 6.66 -8.35
CA PHE A 15 15.18 7.12 -7.59
C PHE A 15 15.29 8.62 -7.30
N ARG A 16 16.48 9.07 -6.91
CA ARG A 16 16.81 10.49 -6.73
C ARG A 16 16.63 11.26 -8.04
N GLN A 17 17.01 10.69 -9.19
CA GLN A 17 16.85 11.33 -10.50
C GLN A 17 15.41 11.35 -10.99
N ALA A 18 14.61 10.32 -10.71
CA ALA A 18 13.23 10.19 -11.19
C ALA A 18 12.28 11.25 -10.61
N ARG A 19 12.52 11.71 -9.38
CA ARG A 19 11.83 12.81 -8.65
C ARG A 19 10.33 12.65 -8.39
N PHE A 20 9.58 11.99 -9.26
CA PHE A 20 8.13 11.87 -9.21
C PHE A 20 7.73 10.41 -9.42
N GLY A 21 6.71 9.97 -8.67
CA GLY A 21 6.22 8.61 -8.72
C GLY A 21 4.74 8.56 -8.38
N MET A 22 4.09 7.49 -8.81
CA MET A 22 2.70 7.19 -8.46
C MET A 22 2.68 6.25 -7.26
N PHE A 23 1.90 6.60 -6.24
CA PHE A 23 1.62 5.72 -5.12
C PHE A 23 0.16 5.28 -5.20
N ILE A 24 -0.09 3.96 -5.17
CA ILE A 24 -1.44 3.39 -5.25
C ILE A 24 -1.73 2.67 -3.93
N HIS A 25 -2.81 3.09 -3.25
CA HIS A 25 -3.40 2.36 -2.13
C HIS A 25 -4.63 1.62 -2.67
N PHE A 26 -4.48 0.31 -2.88
CA PHE A 26 -5.56 -0.56 -3.33
C PHE A 26 -5.65 -1.83 -2.48
N GLY A 27 -6.87 -2.27 -2.20
CA GLY A 27 -7.15 -3.45 -1.39
C GLY A 27 -8.60 -3.48 -0.92
N LEU A 28 -8.91 -4.36 0.03
CA LEU A 28 -10.28 -4.60 0.52
C LEU A 28 -10.98 -3.33 1.02
N TYR A 29 -10.24 -2.38 1.57
CA TYR A 29 -10.76 -1.10 2.06
C TYR A 29 -11.33 -0.20 0.96
N ALA A 30 -11.05 -0.50 -0.31
CA ALA A 30 -11.65 0.19 -1.45
C ALA A 30 -13.15 -0.12 -1.58
N ILE A 31 -13.62 -1.28 -1.10
CA ILE A 31 -15.05 -1.65 -1.12
C ILE A 31 -15.88 -0.74 -0.20
N PRO A 32 -15.56 -0.59 1.10
CA PRO A 32 -16.29 0.35 1.97
C PRO A 32 -15.93 1.82 1.72
N GLY A 33 -14.83 2.13 1.00
CA GLY A 33 -14.57 3.45 0.45
C GLY A 33 -14.25 4.55 1.46
N ARG A 34 -13.76 4.21 2.66
CA ARG A 34 -13.57 5.19 3.75
C ARG A 34 -12.24 5.04 4.51
N GLY A 35 -11.18 4.74 3.78
CA GLY A 35 -9.80 4.72 4.25
C GLY A 35 -9.33 3.32 4.67
N GLU A 36 -8.03 3.09 4.52
CA GLU A 36 -7.37 1.82 4.79
C GLU A 36 -7.36 1.44 6.28
N TRP A 37 -7.53 2.42 7.17
CA TRP A 37 -7.59 2.23 8.62
C TRP A 37 -8.99 1.91 9.18
N ILE A 38 -10.00 1.70 8.33
CA ILE A 38 -11.40 1.45 8.74
C ILE A 38 -11.52 0.40 9.85
N ARG A 39 -10.81 -0.73 9.76
CA ARG A 39 -10.84 -1.78 10.82
C ARG A 39 -10.40 -1.26 12.18
N SER A 40 -9.36 -0.43 12.21
CA SER A 40 -8.81 0.15 13.44
C SER A 40 -9.72 1.25 14.01
N ASN A 41 -10.21 2.13 13.14
CA ASN A 41 -11.05 3.26 13.53
C ASN A 41 -12.40 2.82 14.08
N GLU A 42 -12.95 1.74 13.51
CA GLU A 42 -14.28 1.23 13.85
C GLU A 42 -14.26 -0.02 14.71
N LYS A 43 -13.07 -0.49 15.11
CA LYS A 43 -12.88 -1.68 15.96
C LYS A 43 -13.55 -2.93 15.38
N MET A 44 -13.51 -3.08 14.05
CA MET A 44 -14.07 -4.23 13.35
C MET A 44 -13.31 -5.50 13.73
N THR A 45 -14.05 -6.56 13.98
CA THR A 45 -13.52 -7.92 14.10
C THR A 45 -13.00 -8.43 12.74
N ILE A 46 -12.54 -9.68 12.68
CA ILE A 46 -12.20 -10.30 11.39
C ILE A 46 -13.49 -10.62 10.64
N GLU A 47 -14.47 -11.14 11.38
CA GLU A 47 -15.78 -11.55 10.91
C GLU A 47 -16.53 -10.35 10.29
N ASP A 48 -16.46 -9.18 10.91
CA ASP A 48 -17.06 -7.95 10.36
C ASP A 48 -16.42 -7.52 9.02
N TYR A 49 -15.15 -7.87 8.80
CA TYR A 49 -14.39 -7.46 7.61
C TYR A 49 -14.41 -8.53 6.50
N GLN A 50 -14.74 -9.77 6.85
CA GLN A 50 -14.81 -10.92 5.95
C GLN A 50 -15.70 -10.68 4.71
N PRO A 51 -16.87 -10.00 4.79
CA PRO A 51 -17.68 -9.73 3.61
C PRO A 51 -16.95 -8.94 2.51
N TYR A 52 -16.00 -8.06 2.88
CA TYR A 52 -15.20 -7.36 1.88
C TYR A 52 -14.21 -8.28 1.19
N PHE A 53 -13.66 -9.28 1.89
CA PHE A 53 -12.82 -10.31 1.27
C PHE A 53 -13.63 -11.13 0.27
N ASP A 54 -14.80 -11.63 0.69
CA ASP A 54 -15.65 -12.50 -0.12
C ASP A 54 -16.20 -11.78 -1.37
N ALA A 55 -16.45 -10.48 -1.25
CA ALA A 55 -16.93 -9.64 -2.35
C ALA A 55 -15.81 -9.07 -3.25
N PHE A 56 -14.53 -9.26 -2.90
CA PHE A 56 -13.43 -8.63 -3.65
C PHE A 56 -13.22 -9.29 -5.02
N ASN A 57 -13.80 -8.66 -6.04
CA ASN A 57 -13.66 -9.05 -7.44
C ASN A 57 -13.50 -7.80 -8.32
N PRO A 58 -12.27 -7.27 -8.48
CA PRO A 58 -12.02 -6.10 -9.30
C PRO A 58 -12.01 -6.48 -10.79
N SER A 59 -13.18 -6.66 -11.39
CA SER A 59 -13.35 -7.21 -12.75
C SER A 59 -12.75 -6.37 -13.88
N GLU A 60 -12.47 -5.09 -13.61
CA GLU A 60 -11.90 -4.12 -14.55
C GLU A 60 -10.45 -3.73 -14.18
N PHE A 61 -9.76 -4.58 -13.41
CA PHE A 61 -8.36 -4.35 -13.04
C PHE A 61 -7.39 -4.56 -14.21
#